data_AF-A0A3D5AB53-F1
#
_entry.id   AF-A0A3D5AB53-F1
#
_cell.length_a   1.000
_cell.length_b   1.000
_cell.length_c   1.000
_cell.angle_alpha   90.00
_cell.angle_beta   90.00
_cell.angle_gamma   90.00
#
_symmetry.space_group_name_H-M   'P 1'
#
loop_
_entity.id
_entity.type
_entity.pdbx_description
1 polymer ?
#
loop_
_entity_poly.entity_id
_entity_poly.type
_entity_poly.pdbx_seq_one_letter_code
_entity_poly.pdbx_strand_id
1 'polypeptide(L)'
;MKNTQKKLKAKNFRYLTKEIIDNPMLYIHDFFRNQTDLINWQNDIHLFVISGAYPAMSTGGHPENGYNCNQMIKQIEVAYVIFKQCGLTKHQNPLKLFATRNDYFNYSYGPKFTCNDKKNPYDLICKFFSYHSLRKWYKIMDELMEQLTLKRSLDNAQFGDKIIAIREFLICLAHALYYIYENDGITLPLPAYAHIKSNIAQQ
;
A
#
# COMPACT_ATOMS: atom_id res chain seq x y z
N MET A 1 -12.93 1.11 -27.56
CA MET A 1 -13.75 1.97 -26.67
C MET A 1 -12.82 2.78 -25.77
N LYS A 2 -12.89 4.12 -25.80
CA LYS A 2 -12.14 4.97 -24.85
C LYS A 2 -12.71 4.74 -23.45
N ASN A 3 -11.88 4.30 -22.51
CA ASN A 3 -12.28 4.04 -21.13
C ASN A 3 -12.55 5.39 -20.43
N THR A 4 -13.79 5.90 -20.53
CA THR A 4 -14.24 7.16 -19.93
C THR A 4 -14.49 6.99 -18.43
N GLN A 5 -13.45 6.63 -17.69
CA GLN A 5 -13.51 6.65 -16.23
C GLN A 5 -13.53 8.10 -15.72
N LYS A 6 -14.36 8.37 -14.71
CA LYS A 6 -14.46 9.69 -14.07
C LYS A 6 -13.11 10.07 -13.44
N LYS A 7 -12.59 11.26 -13.79
CA LYS A 7 -11.33 11.77 -13.25
C LYS A 7 -11.40 11.90 -11.72
N LEU A 8 -10.40 11.32 -11.04
CA LEU A 8 -10.21 11.46 -9.61
C LEU A 8 -9.82 12.90 -9.27
N LYS A 9 -10.30 13.43 -8.14
CA LYS A 9 -10.05 14.82 -7.72
C LYS A 9 -9.20 14.83 -6.46
N ALA A 10 -8.20 15.70 -6.40
CA ALA A 10 -7.29 15.85 -5.26
C ALA A 10 -8.01 16.01 -3.91
N LYS A 11 -9.12 16.75 -3.88
CA LYS A 11 -9.96 16.93 -2.68
C LYS A 11 -10.51 15.64 -2.04
N ASN A 12 -10.42 14.50 -2.73
CA ASN A 12 -10.86 13.20 -2.21
C ASN A 12 -9.73 12.45 -1.47
N PHE A 13 -8.52 13.02 -1.46
CA PHE A 13 -7.31 12.46 -0.87
C PHE A 13 -6.81 13.42 0.22
N ARG A 14 -6.13 12.88 1.23
CA ARG A 14 -5.53 13.64 2.32
C ARG A 14 -4.20 14.26 1.89
N TYR A 15 -3.41 13.54 1.08
CA TYR A 15 -2.03 13.95 0.80
C TYR A 15 -1.65 14.02 -0.68
N LEU A 16 -2.43 13.41 -1.59
CA LEU A 16 -2.07 13.49 -3.01
C LEU A 16 -2.37 14.84 -3.66
N THR A 17 -1.39 15.33 -4.40
CA THR A 17 -1.56 16.44 -5.34
C THR A 17 -2.23 15.97 -6.63
N LYS A 18 -2.75 16.91 -7.43
CA LYS A 18 -3.29 16.61 -8.77
C LYS A 18 -2.24 15.95 -9.66
N GLU A 19 -0.99 16.38 -9.58
CA GLU A 19 0.13 15.85 -10.37
C GLU A 19 0.38 14.37 -10.06
N ILE A 20 0.40 13.99 -8.78
CA ILE A 20 0.57 12.58 -8.37
C ILE A 20 -0.66 11.74 -8.76
N ILE A 21 -1.86 12.31 -8.74
CA ILE A 21 -3.07 11.61 -9.22
C ILE A 21 -3.02 11.38 -10.73
N ASP A 22 -2.55 12.38 -11.49
CA ASP A 22 -2.43 12.28 -12.94
C ASP A 22 -1.25 11.38 -13.35
N ASN A 23 -0.19 11.31 -12.52
CA ASN A 23 0.96 10.42 -12.70
C ASN A 23 1.49 9.85 -11.36
N PRO A 24 0.97 8.70 -10.89
CA PRO A 24 1.40 8.07 -9.63
C PRO A 24 2.87 7.64 -9.62
N MET A 25 3.51 7.49 -10.77
CA MET A 25 4.93 7.13 -10.86
C MET A 25 5.84 8.22 -10.29
N LEU A 26 5.40 9.48 -10.25
CA LEU A 26 6.17 10.57 -9.64
C LEU A 26 6.47 10.27 -8.16
N TYR A 27 5.46 9.83 -7.41
CA TYR A 27 5.63 9.45 -6.01
C TYR A 27 6.43 8.15 -5.88
N ILE A 28 6.08 7.12 -6.67
CA ILE A 28 6.71 5.79 -6.57
C ILE A 28 8.22 5.87 -6.83
N HIS A 29 8.64 6.61 -7.87
CA HIS A 29 10.06 6.79 -8.15
C HIS A 29 10.76 7.61 -7.07
N ASP A 30 10.18 8.73 -6.64
CA ASP A 30 10.81 9.55 -5.61
C ASP A 30 11.01 8.76 -4.30
N PHE A 31 9.99 8.02 -3.87
CA PHE A 31 10.04 7.26 -2.64
C PHE A 31 11.10 6.15 -2.66
N PHE A 32 11.05 5.25 -3.65
CA PHE A 32 11.96 4.09 -3.68
C PHE A 32 13.36 4.38 -4.27
N ARG A 33 13.54 5.52 -4.94
CA ARG A 33 14.86 5.93 -5.43
C ARG A 33 15.61 6.80 -4.42
N ASN A 34 14.91 7.72 -3.75
CA ASN A 34 15.54 8.79 -2.98
C ASN A 34 15.34 8.67 -1.47
N GLN A 35 14.29 7.99 -1.00
CA GLN A 35 13.91 8.02 0.42
C GLN A 35 14.24 6.72 1.16
N THR A 36 13.98 5.56 0.58
CA THR A 36 14.19 4.26 1.24
C THR A 36 14.25 3.10 0.24
N ASP A 37 14.74 1.95 0.69
CA ASP A 37 14.58 0.68 -0.02
C ASP A 37 13.41 -0.14 0.56
N LEU A 38 13.02 -1.21 -0.15
CA LEU A 38 11.89 -2.03 0.26
C LEU A 38 12.09 -2.68 1.64
N ILE A 39 13.29 -3.16 1.97
CA ILE A 39 13.55 -3.89 3.22
C ILE A 39 13.41 -2.95 4.41
N ASN A 40 14.05 -1.78 4.34
CA ASN A 40 13.95 -0.76 5.37
C ASN A 40 12.50 -0.30 5.54
N TRP A 41 11.79 -0.06 4.44
CA TRP A 41 10.39 0.34 4.51
C TRP A 41 9.46 -0.72 5.13
N GLN A 42 9.70 -2.00 4.86
CA GLN A 42 8.95 -3.08 5.51
C GLN A 42 9.16 -3.11 7.02
N ASN A 43 10.39 -2.85 7.48
CA ASN A 43 10.70 -2.77 8.90
C ASN A 43 10.00 -1.57 9.54
N ASP A 44 9.98 -0.41 8.88
CA ASP A 44 9.27 0.78 9.34
C ASP A 44 7.76 0.53 9.46
N ILE A 45 7.15 -0.11 8.46
CA ILE A 45 5.73 -0.53 8.51
C ILE A 45 5.51 -1.47 9.68
N HIS A 46 6.34 -2.50 9.82
CA HIS A 46 6.20 -3.48 10.90
C HIS A 46 6.26 -2.81 12.27
N LEU A 47 7.29 -2.00 12.49
CA LEU A 47 7.51 -1.30 13.75
C LEU A 47 6.34 -0.35 14.07
N PHE A 48 5.89 0.43 13.08
CA PHE A 48 4.75 1.34 13.25
C PHE A 48 3.48 0.59 13.66
N VAL A 49 3.12 -0.48 12.93
CA VAL A 49 1.88 -1.23 13.15
C VAL A 49 1.89 -1.93 14.50
N ILE A 50 3.00 -2.57 14.86
CA ILE A 50 3.13 -3.26 16.15
C ILE A 50 3.16 -2.27 17.31
N SER A 51 3.92 -1.19 17.21
CA SER A 51 3.98 -0.17 18.26
C SER A 51 2.66 0.58 18.41
N GLY A 52 1.93 0.77 17.31
CA GLY A 52 0.60 1.36 17.31
C GLY A 52 -0.41 0.48 18.04
N ALA A 53 -0.45 -0.81 17.73
CA ALA A 53 -1.40 -1.75 18.35
C ALA A 53 -1.04 -2.17 19.77
N TYR A 54 0.23 -2.07 20.16
CA TYR A 54 0.72 -2.42 21.49
C TYR A 54 1.49 -1.24 22.08
N PRO A 55 0.81 -0.25 22.68
CA PRO A 55 1.43 0.96 23.20
C PRO A 55 2.54 0.72 24.22
N ALA A 56 2.53 -0.41 24.93
CA ALA A 56 3.61 -0.81 25.85
C ALA A 56 4.97 -1.01 25.14
N MET A 57 4.97 -1.33 23.85
CA MET A 57 6.17 -1.43 23.03
C MET A 57 6.55 -0.09 22.36
N SER A 58 5.72 0.94 22.50
CA SER A 58 5.97 2.27 21.95
C SER A 58 6.79 3.13 22.90
N THR A 59 7.91 3.67 22.42
CA THR A 59 8.64 4.74 23.10
C THR A 59 7.88 6.08 23.04
N GLY A 60 6.91 6.21 22.13
CA GLY A 60 6.03 7.37 21.92
C GLY A 60 6.75 8.64 21.48
N GLY A 61 6.03 9.57 20.86
CA GLY A 61 6.51 10.94 20.63
C GLY A 61 7.68 11.13 19.64
N HIS A 62 8.14 10.08 18.95
CA HIS A 62 9.16 10.23 17.91
C HIS A 62 8.57 10.87 16.64
N PRO A 63 9.20 11.93 16.09
CA PRO A 63 8.74 12.58 14.85
C PRO A 63 8.60 11.62 13.66
N GLU A 64 9.43 10.57 13.62
CA GLU A 64 9.44 9.53 12.60
C GLU A 64 8.10 8.79 12.50
N ASN A 65 7.36 8.66 13.60
CA ASN A 65 6.04 8.03 13.60
C ASN A 65 5.04 8.78 12.72
N GLY A 66 5.03 10.11 12.81
CA GLY A 66 4.18 10.97 11.99
C GLY A 66 4.59 10.93 10.52
N TYR A 67 5.89 10.91 10.24
CA TYR A 67 6.43 10.75 8.90
C TYR A 67 6.03 9.40 8.29
N ASN A 68 6.24 8.29 9.01
CA ASN A 68 5.91 6.94 8.54
C ASN A 68 4.41 6.80 8.27
N CYS A 69 3.56 7.27 9.19
CA CYS A 69 2.11 7.29 8.99
C CYS A 69 1.72 8.08 7.73
N ASN A 70 2.32 9.26 7.53
CA ASN A 70 2.08 10.08 6.34
C ASN A 70 2.44 9.32 5.04
N GLN A 71 3.61 8.68 5.01
CA GLN A 71 4.07 7.92 3.84
C GLN A 71 3.19 6.69 3.57
N MET A 72 2.79 5.95 4.60
CA MET A 72 1.83 4.85 4.45
C MET A 72 0.49 5.32 3.87
N ILE A 73 -0.06 6.44 4.35
CA ILE A 73 -1.30 6.98 3.80
C ILE A 73 -1.10 7.41 2.34
N LYS A 74 0.01 8.06 1.99
CA LYS A 74 0.32 8.39 0.59
C LYS A 74 0.40 7.14 -0.30
N GLN A 75 1.04 6.07 0.16
CA GLN A 75 1.09 4.79 -0.57
C GLN A 75 -0.31 4.18 -0.76
N ILE A 76 -1.16 4.21 0.27
CA ILE A 76 -2.56 3.79 0.19
C ILE A 76 -3.30 4.61 -0.87
N GLU A 77 -3.11 5.93 -0.87
CA GLU A 77 -3.78 6.80 -1.84
C GLU A 77 -3.28 6.57 -3.28
N VAL A 78 -1.96 6.43 -3.47
CA VAL A 78 -1.34 6.14 -4.77
C VAL A 78 -1.84 4.79 -5.31
N ALA A 79 -1.86 3.76 -4.48
CA ALA A 79 -2.41 2.46 -4.85
C ALA A 79 -3.89 2.55 -5.19
N TYR A 80 -4.67 3.40 -4.52
CA TYR A 80 -6.08 3.61 -4.85
C TYR A 80 -6.26 4.30 -6.21
N VAL A 81 -5.40 5.26 -6.54
CA VAL A 81 -5.35 5.88 -7.87
C VAL A 81 -5.11 4.79 -8.93
N ILE A 82 -4.12 3.93 -8.73
CA ILE A 82 -3.81 2.81 -9.64
C ILE A 82 -4.99 1.85 -9.74
N PHE A 83 -5.57 1.46 -8.61
CA PHE A 83 -6.74 0.59 -8.53
C PHE A 83 -7.90 1.12 -9.37
N LYS A 84 -8.19 2.43 -9.28
CA LYS A 84 -9.26 3.05 -10.05
C LYS A 84 -8.89 3.20 -11.52
N GLN A 85 -7.76 3.81 -11.84
CA GLN A 85 -7.34 4.12 -13.20
C GLN A 85 -7.17 2.85 -14.05
N CYS A 86 -6.60 1.79 -13.49
CA CYS A 86 -6.45 0.52 -14.20
C CYS A 86 -7.74 -0.30 -14.26
N GLY A 87 -8.84 0.18 -13.66
CA GLY A 87 -10.11 -0.54 -13.63
C GLY A 87 -10.05 -1.86 -12.85
N LEU A 88 -9.20 -1.93 -11.82
CA LEU A 88 -9.04 -3.12 -11.00
C LEU A 88 -10.32 -3.44 -10.24
N THR A 89 -10.61 -4.72 -10.10
CA THR A 89 -11.82 -5.22 -9.43
C THR A 89 -11.50 -5.84 -8.08
N LYS A 90 -12.52 -5.92 -7.22
CA LYS A 90 -12.34 -6.55 -5.91
C LYS A 90 -12.15 -8.05 -6.04
N HIS A 91 -11.20 -8.57 -5.28
CA HIS A 91 -10.95 -9.98 -5.09
C HIS A 91 -11.94 -10.57 -4.08
N GLN A 92 -12.46 -11.78 -4.34
CA GLN A 92 -13.44 -12.43 -3.47
C GLN A 92 -12.86 -12.83 -2.11
N ASN A 93 -11.63 -13.36 -2.13
CA ASN A 93 -10.94 -13.88 -0.94
C ASN A 93 -9.65 -13.09 -0.67
N PRO A 94 -9.72 -11.85 -0.14
CA PRO A 94 -8.54 -10.99 0.03
C PRO A 94 -7.50 -11.58 0.98
N LEU A 95 -7.92 -12.36 1.97
CA LEU A 95 -7.03 -12.97 2.96
C LEU A 95 -6.21 -14.14 2.40
N LYS A 96 -6.53 -14.66 1.21
CA LYS A 96 -5.71 -15.66 0.52
C LYS A 96 -4.56 -14.96 -0.20
N LEU A 97 -3.52 -14.58 0.55
CA LEU A 97 -2.36 -13.88 0.01
C LEU A 97 -1.55 -14.75 -0.96
N PHE A 98 -1.32 -16.02 -0.60
CA PHE A 98 -0.52 -16.96 -1.38
C PHE A 98 -1.40 -17.97 -2.14
N ALA A 99 -1.07 -18.19 -3.41
CA ALA A 99 -1.77 -19.20 -4.22
C ALA A 99 -1.20 -20.60 -3.97
N THR A 100 0.12 -20.70 -3.84
CA THR A 100 0.85 -21.97 -3.64
C THR A 100 1.73 -21.92 -2.38
N ARG A 101 2.21 -23.10 -1.95
CA ARG A 101 3.21 -23.21 -0.89
C ARG A 101 4.53 -22.54 -1.29
N ASN A 102 4.90 -22.59 -2.58
CA ASN A 102 6.11 -21.95 -3.07
C ASN A 102 6.02 -20.42 -2.98
N ASP A 103 4.85 -19.84 -3.26
CA ASP A 103 4.61 -18.41 -3.07
C ASP A 103 4.80 -17.98 -1.60
N TYR A 104 4.35 -18.82 -0.66
CA TYR A 104 4.58 -18.58 0.77
C TYR A 104 6.06 -18.68 1.15
N PHE A 105 6.79 -19.68 0.63
CA PHE A 105 8.23 -19.79 0.85
C PHE A 105 9.00 -18.62 0.25
N ASN A 106 8.65 -18.19 -0.96
CA ASN A 106 9.24 -17.06 -1.64
C ASN A 106 9.10 -15.77 -0.85
N TYR A 107 8.04 -15.60 -0.05
CA TYR A 107 7.84 -14.46 0.84
C TYR A 107 8.51 -14.64 2.22
N SER A 108 8.44 -15.85 2.77
CA SER A 108 8.95 -16.11 4.12
C SER A 108 10.48 -16.09 4.18
N TYR A 109 11.14 -16.49 3.08
CA TYR A 109 12.59 -16.63 2.99
C TYR A 109 13.22 -15.76 1.89
N GLY A 110 12.42 -15.26 0.95
CA GLY A 110 12.80 -14.22 0.01
C GLY A 110 11.94 -12.98 0.27
N PRO A 111 12.42 -11.76 0.05
CA PRO A 111 11.56 -10.57 0.15
C PRO A 111 10.67 -10.47 -1.09
N LYS A 112 9.87 -11.51 -1.41
CA LYS A 112 9.09 -11.60 -2.65
C LYS A 112 7.68 -12.11 -2.42
N PHE A 113 6.69 -11.24 -2.60
CA PHE A 113 5.31 -11.66 -2.88
C PHE A 113 5.17 -12.15 -4.34
N THR A 114 4.73 -13.39 -4.50
CA THR A 114 4.38 -13.98 -5.80
C THR A 114 2.99 -14.62 -5.77
N CYS A 115 2.42 -14.81 -6.95
CA CYS A 115 1.20 -15.58 -7.18
C CYS A 115 1.47 -16.51 -8.36
N ASN A 116 1.47 -17.82 -8.11
CA ASN A 116 1.94 -18.82 -9.07
C ASN A 116 3.36 -18.48 -9.58
N ASP A 117 4.27 -18.18 -8.65
CA ASP A 117 5.69 -17.86 -8.90
C ASP A 117 5.97 -16.59 -9.71
N LYS A 118 4.94 -15.78 -9.95
CA LYS A 118 5.07 -14.50 -10.66
C LYS A 118 4.72 -13.33 -9.76
N LYS A 119 5.52 -12.26 -9.85
CA LYS A 119 5.16 -10.97 -9.23
C LYS A 119 3.91 -10.43 -9.92
N ASN A 120 2.88 -10.12 -9.14
CA ASN A 120 1.66 -9.49 -9.66
C ASN A 120 1.25 -8.34 -8.73
N PRO A 121 1.78 -7.12 -8.95
CA PRO A 121 1.45 -5.98 -8.10
C PRO A 121 -0.05 -5.63 -8.11
N TYR A 122 -0.74 -5.86 -9.22
CA TYR A 122 -2.16 -5.52 -9.33
C TYR A 122 -3.03 -6.46 -8.52
N ASP A 123 -2.71 -7.76 -8.46
CA ASP A 123 -3.40 -8.70 -7.57
C ASP A 123 -3.25 -8.30 -6.10
N LEU A 124 -2.06 -7.86 -5.68
CA LEU A 124 -1.81 -7.37 -4.33
C LEU A 124 -2.65 -6.10 -4.03
N ILE A 125 -2.70 -5.14 -4.96
CA ILE A 125 -3.54 -3.94 -4.83
C ILE A 125 -5.02 -4.31 -4.77
N CYS A 126 -5.48 -5.26 -5.60
CA CYS A 126 -6.85 -5.77 -5.56
C CYS A 126 -7.18 -6.36 -4.19
N LYS A 127 -6.34 -7.25 -3.66
CA LYS A 127 -6.53 -7.87 -2.34
C LYS A 127 -6.57 -6.80 -1.24
N PHE A 128 -5.69 -5.80 -1.28
CA PHE A 128 -5.63 -4.69 -0.32
C PHE A 128 -6.97 -3.92 -0.23
N PHE A 129 -7.52 -3.47 -1.36
CA PHE A 129 -8.79 -2.73 -1.39
C PHE A 129 -10.04 -3.60 -1.31
N SER A 130 -9.87 -4.91 -1.36
CA SER A 130 -10.93 -5.89 -1.11
C SER A 130 -11.06 -6.19 0.38
N TYR A 131 -9.95 -6.17 1.12
CA TYR A 131 -9.97 -6.27 2.58
C TYR A 131 -10.67 -5.05 3.19
N HIS A 132 -10.24 -3.84 2.84
CA HIS A 132 -10.82 -2.59 3.35
C HIS A 132 -10.92 -1.50 2.29
N SER A 133 -11.95 -0.66 2.41
CA SER A 133 -12.09 0.54 1.57
C SER A 133 -11.06 1.60 1.96
N LEU A 134 -10.76 2.54 1.05
CA LEU A 134 -9.87 3.68 1.33
C LEU A 134 -10.25 4.42 2.63
N ARG A 135 -11.55 4.69 2.83
CA ARG A 135 -12.04 5.35 4.05
C ARG A 135 -11.80 4.51 5.32
N LYS A 136 -11.92 3.18 5.23
CA LYS A 136 -11.66 2.29 6.36
C LYS A 136 -10.16 2.22 6.67
N TRP A 137 -9.31 2.22 5.64
CA TRP A 137 -7.86 2.33 5.80
C TRP A 137 -7.44 3.63 6.47
N TYR A 138 -7.99 4.77 6.07
CA TYR A 138 -7.75 6.04 6.78
C TYR A 138 -8.08 5.94 8.27
N LYS A 139 -9.25 5.37 8.62
CA LYS A 139 -9.64 5.18 10.02
C LYS A 139 -8.66 4.29 10.77
N ILE A 140 -8.18 3.20 10.16
CA ILE A 140 -7.17 2.31 10.77
C ILE A 140 -5.86 3.06 11.02
N MET A 141 -5.38 3.84 10.04
CA MET A 141 -4.15 4.62 10.20
C MET A 141 -4.28 5.70 11.29
N ASP A 142 -5.45 6.35 11.37
CA ASP A 142 -5.73 7.33 12.43
C ASP A 142 -5.74 6.66 13.82
N GLU A 143 -6.41 5.50 13.95
CA GLU A 143 -6.45 4.73 15.20
C GLU A 143 -5.05 4.27 15.64
N LEU A 144 -4.24 3.74 14.72
CA LEU A 144 -2.85 3.35 15.00
C LEU A 144 -2.01 4.55 15.45
N MET A 145 -2.11 5.68 14.76
CA MET A 145 -1.36 6.89 15.09
C MET A 145 -1.79 7.49 16.43
N GLU A 146 -3.09 7.50 16.72
CA GLU A 146 -3.62 7.97 18.01
C GLU A 146 -3.09 7.10 19.16
N GLN A 147 -3.17 5.78 19.04
CA GLN A 147 -2.67 4.86 20.07
C GLN A 147 -1.16 5.01 20.28
N LEU A 148 -0.40 5.09 19.19
CA LEU A 148 1.05 5.28 19.22
C LEU A 148 1.46 6.58 19.92
N THR A 149 0.68 7.65 19.72
CA THR A 149 0.96 9.00 20.24
C THR A 149 0.52 9.16 21.69
N LEU A 150 -0.72 8.76 22.00
CA LEU A 150 -1.33 9.00 23.30
C LEU A 150 -0.93 7.95 24.34
N LYS A 151 -0.24 6.88 23.93
CA LYS A 151 0.09 5.70 24.77
C LYS A 151 -1.12 5.16 25.54
N ARG A 152 -2.33 5.41 25.04
CA ARG A 152 -3.56 4.96 25.71
C ARG A 152 -3.57 3.44 25.64
N SER A 153 -3.38 2.78 26.77
CA SER A 153 -3.65 1.34 26.90
C SER A 153 -5.17 1.14 26.86
N LEU A 154 -5.77 1.40 25.70
CA LEU A 154 -7.04 0.77 25.41
C LEU A 154 -6.76 -0.72 25.32
N ASP A 155 -7.66 -1.49 25.92
CA ASP A 155 -7.60 -2.94 26.04
C ASP A 155 -6.94 -3.56 24.80
N ASN A 156 -5.88 -4.35 24.99
CA ASN A 156 -5.04 -4.92 23.91
C ASN A 156 -5.87 -5.71 22.86
N ALA A 157 -7.15 -5.95 23.16
CA ALA A 157 -8.18 -6.51 22.31
C ALA A 157 -8.67 -5.62 21.14
N GLN A 158 -8.36 -4.31 21.07
CA GLN A 158 -8.96 -3.44 20.03
C GLN A 158 -8.68 -3.91 18.59
N PHE A 159 -7.44 -4.33 18.31
CA PHE A 159 -7.09 -4.92 17.02
C PHE A 159 -7.11 -6.45 17.05
N GLY A 160 -6.72 -7.08 18.16
CA GLY A 160 -6.60 -8.54 18.28
C GLY A 160 -5.81 -9.14 17.11
N ASP A 161 -6.23 -10.32 16.62
CA ASP A 161 -5.57 -11.00 15.50
C ASP A 161 -5.62 -10.22 14.17
N LYS A 162 -6.52 -9.22 14.05
CA LYS A 162 -6.63 -8.41 12.83
C LYS A 162 -5.41 -7.53 12.62
N ILE A 163 -4.61 -7.26 13.66
CA ILE A 163 -3.39 -6.47 13.50
C ILE A 163 -2.39 -7.15 12.57
N ILE A 164 -2.34 -8.49 12.61
CA ILE A 164 -1.48 -9.29 11.75
C ILE A 164 -1.91 -9.07 10.29
N ALA A 165 -3.20 -9.18 10.00
CA ALA A 165 -3.72 -8.93 8.65
C ALA A 165 -3.46 -7.49 8.19
N ILE A 166 -3.67 -6.48 9.06
CA ILE A 166 -3.38 -5.07 8.76
C ILE A 166 -1.91 -4.89 8.39
N ARG A 167 -1.00 -5.43 9.19
CA ARG A 167 0.44 -5.41 8.92
C ARG A 167 0.76 -6.06 7.57
N GLU A 168 0.28 -7.29 7.36
CA GLU A 168 0.55 -8.03 6.12
C GLU A 168 0.03 -7.28 4.89
N PHE A 169 -1.15 -6.66 4.95
CA PHE A 169 -1.67 -5.90 3.82
C PHE A 169 -0.87 -4.62 3.55
N LEU A 170 -0.41 -3.91 4.58
CA LEU A 170 0.46 -2.74 4.39
C LEU A 170 1.81 -3.14 3.77
N ILE A 171 2.39 -4.25 4.21
CA ILE A 171 3.61 -4.82 3.61
C ILE A 171 3.35 -5.27 2.17
N CYS A 172 2.24 -5.97 1.90
CA CYS A 172 1.82 -6.35 0.54
C CYS A 172 1.74 -5.13 -0.38
N LEU A 173 1.21 -4.02 0.13
CA LEU A 173 1.07 -2.78 -0.63
C LEU A 173 2.43 -2.19 -0.98
N ALA A 174 3.37 -2.16 -0.03
CA ALA A 174 4.75 -1.73 -0.27
C ALA A 174 5.42 -2.56 -1.38
N HIS A 175 5.26 -3.89 -1.35
CA HIS A 175 5.75 -4.76 -2.43
C HIS A 175 5.08 -4.44 -3.77
N ALA A 176 3.76 -4.23 -3.78
CA ALA A 176 3.05 -3.92 -5.01
C ALA A 176 3.59 -2.66 -5.68
N LEU A 177 3.79 -1.59 -4.90
CA LEU A 177 4.34 -0.34 -5.41
C LEU A 177 5.81 -0.47 -5.81
N TYR A 178 6.60 -1.23 -5.04
CA TYR A 178 7.99 -1.51 -5.38
C TYR A 178 8.13 -2.34 -6.66
N TYR A 179 7.26 -3.30 -6.93
CA TYR A 179 7.28 -4.04 -8.19
C TYR A 179 6.88 -3.19 -9.38
N ILE A 180 5.98 -2.22 -9.19
CA ILE A 180 5.65 -1.22 -10.22
C ILE A 180 6.88 -0.33 -10.47
N TYR A 181 7.62 0.03 -9.42
CA TYR A 181 8.91 0.73 -9.54
C TYR A 181 9.95 -0.09 -10.32
N GLU A 182 10.18 -1.35 -9.95
CA GLU A 182 11.16 -2.24 -10.60
C GLU A 182 10.84 -2.50 -12.08
N ASN A 183 9.56 -2.52 -12.44
CA ASN A 183 9.12 -2.69 -13.82
C ASN A 183 9.13 -1.37 -14.62
N ASP A 184 9.65 -0.28 -14.05
CA ASP A 184 9.65 1.07 -14.63
C ASP A 184 8.26 1.57 -15.07
N GLY A 185 7.20 1.12 -14.39
CA GLY A 185 5.86 1.65 -14.63
C GLY A 185 4.71 0.67 -14.51
N ILE A 186 3.54 1.20 -14.84
CA ILE A 186 2.27 0.49 -14.90
C ILE A 186 2.12 -0.13 -16.30
N THR A 187 1.95 -1.44 -16.32
CA THR A 187 1.80 -2.29 -17.51
C THR A 187 0.34 -2.54 -17.93
N LEU A 188 -0.63 -2.04 -17.17
CA LEU A 188 -2.05 -2.13 -17.51
C LEU A 188 -2.55 -0.92 -18.31
N PRO A 189 -3.64 -1.06 -19.09
CA PRO A 189 -4.26 0.07 -19.79
C PRO A 189 -4.70 1.18 -18.83
N LEU A 190 -4.41 2.41 -19.21
CA LEU A 190 -4.70 3.61 -18.42
C LEU A 190 -5.73 4.51 -19.13
N PRO A 191 -6.49 5.33 -18.39
CA PRO A 191 -7.40 6.28 -19.00
C PRO A 191 -6.62 7.40 -19.68
N ALA A 192 -7.17 8.00 -20.73
CA ALA A 192 -6.48 8.99 -21.58
C ALA A 192 -5.98 10.25 -20.85
N TYR A 193 -6.48 10.52 -19.64
CA TYR A 193 -6.05 11.64 -18.82
C TYR A 193 -4.92 11.31 -17.85
N ALA A 194 -4.56 10.02 -17.69
CA ALA A 194 -3.42 9.61 -16.87
C ALA A 194 -2.15 9.80 -17.70
N HIS A 195 -1.27 10.68 -17.24
CA HIS A 195 -0.03 11.04 -17.90
C HIS A 195 1.11 10.17 -17.39
N ILE A 196 0.95 8.85 -17.54
CA ILE A 196 1.98 7.87 -17.19
C ILE A 196 2.72 7.56 -18.49
N LYS A 197 4.05 7.67 -18.51
CA LYS A 197 4.84 7.07 -19.59
C LYS A 197 4.63 5.56 -19.48
N SER A 198 3.66 5.01 -20.22
CA SER A 198 3.50 3.56 -20.30
C SER A 198 4.61 3.03 -21.20
N ASN A 199 5.55 2.28 -20.64
CA ASN A 199 6.36 1.37 -21.44
C ASN A 199 5.46 0.19 -21.83
N ILE A 200 4.54 0.41 -22.77
CA ILE A 200 3.99 -0.69 -23.54
C ILE A 200 5.16 -1.12 -24.42
N ALA A 201 5.84 -2.19 -24.00
CA ALA A 201 6.76 -2.89 -24.88
C ALA A 201 5.95 -3.23 -26.14
N GLN A 202 6.30 -2.60 -27.25
CA GLN A 202 5.96 -3.12 -28.56
C GLN A 202 6.73 -4.44 -28.68
N GLN A 203 6.03 -5.55 -28.45
CA GLN A 203 6.40 -6.87 -28.95
C GLN A 203 5.26 -7.37 -29.81
#